data_AF-A0AA92SIL5-F1
#
_entry.id   AF-A0AA92SIL5-F1
#
_cell.length_a   1.000
_cell.length_b   1.000
_cell.length_c   1.000
_cell.angle_alpha   90.00
_cell.angle_beta   90.00
_cell.angle_gamma   90.00
#
_symmetry.space_group_name_H-M   'P 1'
#
loop_
_entity.id
_entity.type
_entity.pdbx_description
1 polymer ?
#
loop_
_entity_poly.entity_id
_entity_poly.type
_entity_poly.pdbx_seq_one_letter_code
_entity_poly.pdbx_strand_id
1 'polypeptide(L)'
;MVELSQAINLRIRLIYYPPYHSKYNPIERCWAALENYWNGAILDSIEVAIKWASNMTWKGIAPIVHRVEATYEKGIKVLSQELEHYQTFWQPSETLPKWHITIFPV
;
A
#
# COMPACT_ATOMS: atom_id res chain seq x y z
N MET A 1 -8.78 7.98 1.83
CA MET A 1 -8.09 8.01 3.15
C MET A 1 -8.84 8.85 4.17
N VAL A 2 -9.33 10.04 3.83
CA VAL A 2 -10.23 10.82 4.71
C VAL A 2 -11.48 10.00 5.07
N GLU A 3 -12.18 9.46 4.07
CA GLU A 3 -13.37 8.62 4.30
C GLU A 3 -13.07 7.42 5.21
N LEU A 4 -11.91 6.76 5.03
CA LEU A 4 -11.47 5.68 5.91
C LEU A 4 -11.26 6.17 7.34
N SER A 5 -10.57 7.31 7.52
CA SER A 5 -10.32 7.93 8.82
C SER A 5 -11.63 8.22 9.55
N GLN A 6 -12.62 8.78 8.84
CA GLN A 6 -13.96 9.06 9.35
C GLN A 6 -14.73 7.78 9.69
N ALA A 7 -14.73 6.79 8.78
CA ALA A 7 -15.44 5.53 8.97
C ALA A 7 -14.97 4.74 10.19
N ILE A 8 -13.67 4.76 10.48
CA ILE A 8 -13.09 4.06 11.64
C ILE A 8 -12.91 4.98 12.86
N ASN A 9 -13.23 6.27 12.73
CA ASN A 9 -13.01 7.31 13.74
C ASN A 9 -11.57 7.34 14.31
N LEU A 10 -10.56 7.18 13.45
CA LEU A 10 -9.14 7.21 13.86
C LEU A 10 -8.35 8.22 13.03
N ARG A 11 -7.44 8.91 13.71
CA ARG A 11 -6.43 9.76 13.08
C ARG A 11 -5.41 8.91 12.32
N ILE A 12 -5.24 9.17 11.03
CA ILE A 12 -4.30 8.44 10.17
C ILE A 12 -3.08 9.33 9.90
N ARG A 13 -1.88 8.81 10.17
CA ARG A 13 -0.62 9.47 9.80
C ARG A 13 -0.07 8.81 8.55
N LEU A 14 0.04 9.58 7.47
CA LEU A 14 0.66 9.16 6.22
C LEU A 14 2.08 9.72 6.16
N ILE A 15 3.06 8.84 6.08
CA ILE A 15 4.47 9.19 5.90
C ILE A 15 4.95 8.51 4.62
N TYR A 16 5.27 9.32 3.63
CA TYR A 16 5.73 8.87 2.32
C TYR A 16 7.26 8.85 2.27
N TYR A 17 7.81 7.81 1.65
CA TYR A 17 9.21 7.82 1.24
C TYR A 17 9.39 8.77 0.06
N PRO A 18 10.48 9.55 0.00
CA PRO A 18 10.82 10.33 -1.17
C PRO A 18 10.97 9.45 -2.44
N PRO A 19 10.89 10.03 -3.64
CA PRO A 19 11.17 9.32 -4.89
C PRO A 19 12.51 8.58 -4.84
N TYR A 20 12.56 7.38 -5.42
CA TYR A 20 13.76 6.53 -5.49
C TYR A 20 14.28 6.02 -4.12
N HIS A 21 13.45 6.03 -3.07
CA HIS A 21 13.81 5.56 -1.73
C HIS A 21 13.03 4.30 -1.29
N SER A 22 12.46 3.54 -2.23
CA SER A 22 11.71 2.30 -1.93
C SER A 22 12.54 1.29 -1.12
N LYS A 23 13.86 1.24 -1.30
CA LYS A 23 14.78 0.33 -0.56
C LYS A 23 14.65 0.41 0.98
N TYR A 24 14.15 1.52 1.51
CA TYR A 24 13.94 1.70 2.95
C TYR A 24 12.57 1.21 3.43
N ASN A 25 11.64 0.90 2.52
CA ASN A 25 10.35 0.33 2.86
C ASN A 25 10.54 -1.14 3.29
N PRO A 26 10.17 -1.52 4.53
CA PRO A 26 10.37 -2.88 5.02
C PRO A 26 9.73 -3.98 4.15
N ILE A 27 8.68 -3.65 3.39
CA ILE A 27 7.99 -4.61 2.52
C ILE A 27 8.89 -5.14 1.40
N GLU A 28 9.87 -4.35 0.92
CA GLU A 28 10.79 -4.77 -0.15
C GLU A 28 11.56 -6.04 0.22
N ARG A 29 11.84 -6.26 1.52
CA ARG A 29 12.50 -7.48 1.98
C ARG A 29 11.59 -8.70 1.92
N CYS A 30 10.29 -8.52 2.16
CA CYS A 30 9.29 -9.58 1.98
C CYS A 30 9.21 -9.96 0.50
N TRP A 31 9.20 -8.96 -0.40
CA TRP A 31 9.22 -9.19 -1.84
C TRP A 31 10.47 -9.92 -2.30
N ALA A 32 11.66 -9.55 -1.82
CA ALA A 32 12.88 -10.27 -2.14
C ALA A 32 12.86 -11.73 -1.65
N ALA A 33 12.23 -12.01 -0.50
CA ALA A 33 12.06 -13.39 -0.03
C ALA A 33 11.10 -14.19 -0.91
N LEU A 34 9.98 -13.61 -1.31
CA LEU A 34 9.04 -14.21 -2.25
C LEU A 34 9.70 -14.49 -3.61
N GLU A 35 10.45 -13.52 -4.13
CA GLU A 35 11.18 -13.61 -5.40
C GLU A 35 12.18 -14.77 -5.39
N ASN A 36 12.93 -14.93 -4.30
CA ASN A 36 13.84 -16.06 -4.15
C ASN A 36 13.10 -17.39 -3.99
N TYR A 37 11.95 -17.41 -3.31
CA TYR A 37 11.22 -18.63 -2.99
C TYR A 37 10.67 -19.33 -4.25
N TRP A 38 10.09 -18.58 -5.18
CA TRP A 38 9.58 -19.13 -6.43
C TRP A 38 10.58 -19.02 -7.59
N ASN A 39 11.85 -18.72 -7.31
CA ASN A 39 12.86 -18.59 -8.35
C ASN A 39 13.03 -19.95 -9.07
N GLY A 40 12.84 -19.94 -10.40
CA GLY A 40 12.83 -21.15 -11.22
C GLY A 40 11.49 -21.90 -11.26
N ALA A 41 10.46 -21.44 -10.54
CA ALA A 41 9.12 -21.99 -10.65
C ALA A 41 8.41 -21.46 -11.90
N ILE A 42 7.60 -22.32 -12.53
CA ILE A 42 6.71 -21.91 -13.63
C ILE A 42 5.37 -21.49 -13.02
N LEU A 43 5.03 -20.21 -13.16
CA LEU A 43 3.77 -19.63 -12.70
C LEU A 43 2.79 -19.53 -13.87
N ASP A 44 2.29 -20.66 -14.33
CA ASP A 44 1.44 -20.79 -15.53
C ASP A 44 -0.04 -20.43 -15.32
N SER A 45 -0.46 -20.27 -14.08
CA SER A 45 -1.84 -19.97 -13.70
C SER A 45 -1.90 -19.11 -12.44
N ILE A 46 -3.03 -18.42 -12.26
CA ILE A 46 -3.30 -17.59 -11.08
C ILE A 46 -3.29 -18.48 -9.83
N GLU A 47 -3.87 -19.67 -9.93
CA GLU A 47 -3.96 -20.64 -8.85
C GLU A 47 -2.56 -21.10 -8.42
N VAL A 48 -1.66 -21.37 -9.37
CA VAL A 48 -0.26 -21.73 -9.08
C VAL A 48 0.47 -20.55 -8.43
N ALA A 49 0.32 -19.32 -8.96
CA ALA A 49 0.94 -18.14 -8.37
C ALA A 49 0.47 -17.89 -6.93
N ILE A 50 -0.83 -18.00 -6.66
CA ILE A 50 -1.40 -17.87 -5.29
C ILE A 50 -0.85 -18.96 -4.38
N LYS A 51 -0.78 -20.21 -4.86
CA LYS A 51 -0.25 -21.34 -4.08
C LYS A 51 1.21 -21.13 -3.69
N TRP A 52 2.06 -20.69 -4.63
CA TRP A 52 3.45 -20.34 -4.32
C TRP A 52 3.54 -19.18 -3.33
N ALA A 53 2.80 -18.10 -3.57
CA ALA A 53 2.78 -16.97 -2.66
C ALA A 53 2.27 -17.33 -1.26
N SER A 54 1.32 -18.26 -1.12
CA SER A 54 0.77 -18.69 0.17
C SER A 54 1.69 -19.64 0.94
N ASN A 55 2.55 -20.38 0.25
CA ASN A 55 3.45 -21.37 0.86
C ASN A 55 4.81 -20.80 1.24
N MET A 56 5.15 -19.59 0.80
CA MET A 56 6.37 -18.92 1.27
C MET A 56 6.28 -18.60 2.77
N THR A 57 7.42 -18.31 3.38
CA THR A 57 7.48 -17.80 4.76
C THR A 57 8.31 -16.53 4.83
N TRP A 58 7.82 -15.52 5.54
CA TRP A 58 8.57 -14.32 5.84
C TRP A 58 8.72 -14.18 7.35
N LYS A 59 9.96 -14.16 7.86
CA LYS A 59 10.27 -14.15 9.31
C LYS A 59 9.55 -15.26 10.09
N GLY A 60 9.42 -16.45 9.50
CA GLY A 60 8.73 -17.59 10.11
C GLY A 60 7.20 -17.51 10.09
N ILE A 61 6.62 -16.51 9.43
CA ILE A 61 5.17 -16.32 9.31
C ILE A 61 4.75 -16.61 7.87
N ALA A 62 3.74 -17.46 7.70
CA ALA A 62 3.10 -17.68 6.40
C ALA A 62 2.19 -16.49 6.06
N PRO A 63 2.21 -16.00 4.81
CA PRO A 63 1.38 -14.88 4.40
C PRO A 63 -0.09 -15.32 4.23
N ILE A 64 -0.99 -14.37 4.39
CA ILE A 64 -2.39 -14.52 3.97
C ILE A 64 -2.51 -13.89 2.59
N VAL A 65 -2.94 -14.68 1.61
CA VAL A 65 -3.01 -14.25 0.20
C VAL A 65 -4.46 -14.25 -0.25
N HIS A 66 -4.90 -13.12 -0.80
CA HIS A 66 -6.22 -12.95 -1.38
C HIS A 66 -6.12 -12.53 -2.84
N ARG A 67 -6.91 -13.16 -3.70
CA ARG A 67 -7.10 -12.72 -5.08
C ARG A 67 -8.09 -11.56 -5.09
N VAL A 68 -7.69 -10.44 -5.70
CA VAL A 68 -8.59 -9.32 -5.96
C VAL A 68 -9.06 -9.42 -7.41
N GLU A 69 -10.35 -9.66 -7.62
CA GLU A 69 -10.97 -9.79 -8.96
C GLU A 69 -11.58 -8.48 -9.45
N ALA A 70 -11.60 -7.45 -8.60
CA ALA A 70 -12.07 -6.13 -8.97
C ALA A 70 -11.23 -5.55 -10.12
N THR A 71 -11.92 -4.91 -11.07
CA THR A 71 -11.24 -4.21 -12.16
C THR A 71 -10.63 -2.93 -11.61
N TYR A 72 -9.31 -2.78 -11.77
CA TYR A 72 -8.63 -1.54 -11.43
C TYR A 72 -8.69 -0.60 -12.63
N GLU A 73 -9.61 0.35 -12.58
CA GLU A 73 -9.76 1.39 -13.60
C GLU A 73 -8.48 2.22 -13.72
N LYS A 74 -7.99 2.36 -14.96
CA LYS A 74 -6.78 3.13 -15.28
C LYS A 74 -7.17 4.48 -15.87
N GLY A 75 -6.30 5.47 -15.68
CA GLY A 75 -6.53 6.82 -16.21
C GLY A 75 -7.47 7.68 -15.36
N ILE A 76 -7.89 7.19 -14.19
CA ILE A 76 -8.60 8.02 -13.21
C ILE A 76 -7.65 9.13 -12.75
N LYS A 77 -8.06 10.38 -12.96
CA LYS A 77 -7.40 11.56 -12.42
C LYS A 77 -8.43 12.31 -11.58
N VAL A 78 -8.12 12.49 -10.30
CA VAL A 78 -8.94 13.30 -9.40
C VAL A 78 -8.89 14.76 -9.86
N LEU A 79 -10.05 15.40 -10.01
CA LEU A 79 -10.11 16.82 -10.36
C LEU A 79 -9.66 17.66 -9.16
N SER A 80 -9.05 18.81 -9.42
CA SER A 80 -8.56 19.70 -8.34
C SER A 80 -9.68 20.11 -7.38
N GLN A 81 -10.88 20.38 -7.90
CA GLN A 81 -12.06 20.77 -7.11
C GLN A 81 -12.51 19.65 -6.16
N GLU A 82 -12.47 18.40 -6.61
CA GLU A 82 -12.79 17.24 -5.76
C GLU A 82 -11.74 17.06 -4.66
N LEU A 83 -10.47 17.33 -4.97
CA LEU A 83 -9.38 17.21 -4.03
C LEU A 83 -9.40 18.32 -2.95
N GLU A 84 -9.82 19.53 -3.30
CA GLU A 84 -9.91 20.67 -2.38
C GLU A 84 -10.75 20.37 -1.14
N HIS A 85 -11.88 19.67 -1.31
CA HIS A 85 -12.71 19.25 -0.19
C HIS A 85 -11.93 18.42 0.82
N TYR A 86 -11.16 17.43 0.35
CA TYR A 86 -10.38 16.53 1.19
C TYR A 86 -9.17 17.19 1.85
N GLN A 87 -8.59 18.21 1.22
CA GLN A 87 -7.42 18.91 1.75
C GLN A 87 -7.69 19.59 3.09
N THR A 88 -8.94 19.95 3.39
CA THR A 88 -9.33 20.55 4.67
C THR A 88 -9.07 19.63 5.87
N PHE A 89 -9.09 18.31 5.65
CA PHE A 89 -8.82 17.30 6.68
C PHE A 89 -7.34 16.95 6.80
N TRP A 90 -6.48 17.50 5.92
CA TRP A 90 -5.06 17.19 5.88
C TRP A 90 -4.29 18.24 6.66
N GLN A 91 -3.57 17.80 7.68
CA GLN A 91 -2.62 18.61 8.42
C GLN A 91 -1.18 18.20 8.04
N PRO A 92 -0.50 18.97 7.17
CA PRO A 92 0.90 18.74 6.88
C PRO A 92 1.76 18.93 8.14
N SER A 93 2.84 18.15 8.23
CA SER A 93 3.85 18.33 9.27
C SER A 93 4.62 19.65 9.08
N GLU A 94 4.99 20.30 10.19
CA GLU A 94 5.83 21.49 10.17
C GLU A 94 7.24 21.21 9.62
N THR A 95 7.78 20.03 9.90
CA THR A 95 9.15 19.66 9.53
C THR A 95 9.25 18.97 8.18
N LEU A 96 8.19 18.27 7.76
CA LEU A 96 8.15 17.49 6.50
C LEU A 96 6.79 17.64 5.78
N PRO A 97 6.36 18.86 5.42
CA PRO A 97 5.02 19.12 4.90
C PRO A 97 4.69 18.35 3.61
N LYS A 98 5.70 18.04 2.80
CA LYS A 98 5.54 17.30 1.54
C LYS A 98 5.33 15.79 1.75
N TRP A 99 5.84 15.23 2.84
CA TRP A 99 5.98 13.78 3.00
C TRP A 99 5.24 13.23 4.22
N HIS A 100 4.90 14.07 5.19
CA HIS A 100 4.20 13.69 6.41
C HIS A 100 2.91 14.51 6.51
N ILE A 101 1.79 13.83 6.33
CA ILE A 101 0.44 14.37 6.45
C ILE A 101 -0.29 13.61 7.56
N THR A 102 -1.01 14.34 8.40
CA THR A 102 -1.92 13.77 9.40
C THR A 102 -3.34 14.06 8.96
N ILE A 103 -4.15 13.00 8.84
CA ILE A 103 -5.57 13.08 8.49
C ILE A 103 -6.38 12.88 9.77
N PHE A 104 -7.32 13.78 10.02
CA PHE A 104 -8.20 13.71 11.19
C PHE A 104 -9.57 13.13 10.80
N PRO A 105 -10.23 12.40 11.72
CA PRO A 105 -11.51 11.75 11.47
C PRO A 105 -12.73 12.69 11.64
N VAL A 106 -12.51 14.01 11.72
CA VAL A 106 -13.56 15.01 12.00
C VAL A 106 -14.53 15.18 10.83
#